data_AF-A0A1H4VA95-F1
#
_entry.id   AF-A0A1H4VA95-F1
#
_cell.length_a   1.000
_cell.length_b   1.000
_cell.length_c   1.000
_cell.angle_alpha   90.00
_cell.angle_beta   90.00
_cell.angle_gamma   90.00
#
_symmetry.space_group_name_H-M   'P 1'
#
loop_
_entity.id
_entity.type
_entity.pdbx_description
1 polymer ?
#
loop_
_entity_poly.entity_id
_entity_poly.type
_entity_poly.pdbx_seq_one_letter_code
_entity_poly.pdbx_strand_id
1 'polypeptide(L)'
;MKSLSTTLSCIRALHHNPKYHFDPIYETSSSGKRYIKGYTTTLRATDNVPGSGVKTTQYRINGSTWITYTTPFTFYAGVTHIVEYFSTDNAGNIENPMNVMDFDKGKFTGAGKF
;
A
#
# COMPACT_ATOMS: atom_id res chain seq x y z
N MET A 1 -39.04 15.68 -22.57
CA MET A 1 -37.67 16.25 -22.42
C MET A 1 -36.86 15.29 -21.57
N LYS A 2 -36.19 14.31 -22.19
CA LYS A 2 -35.24 13.44 -21.51
C LYS A 2 -33.85 13.97 -21.81
N SER A 3 -33.17 14.50 -20.82
CA SER A 3 -31.71 14.59 -20.84
C SER A 3 -31.21 13.98 -19.55
N LEU A 4 -31.02 12.67 -19.58
CA LEU A 4 -30.19 11.96 -18.63
C LEU A 4 -28.76 12.44 -18.88
N SER A 5 -28.21 13.23 -17.97
CA SER A 5 -26.77 13.50 -17.94
C SER A 5 -26.23 13.37 -16.52
N THR A 6 -26.58 12.27 -15.87
CA THR A 6 -25.87 11.72 -14.69
C THR A 6 -24.79 10.72 -15.13
N THR A 7 -24.48 10.66 -16.42
CA THR A 7 -23.59 9.69 -17.06
C THR A 7 -22.14 10.18 -17.21
N LEU A 8 -21.68 11.05 -16.30
CA LEU A 8 -20.26 11.48 -16.25
C LEU A 8 -19.58 11.15 -14.93
N SER A 9 -20.04 10.11 -14.22
CA SER A 9 -19.39 9.62 -12.99
C SER A 9 -18.83 8.19 -13.08
N CYS A 10 -18.92 7.50 -14.23
CA CYS A 10 -18.51 6.07 -14.30
C CYS A 10 -17.09 5.81 -14.85
N ILE A 11 -16.27 6.84 -15.11
CA ILE A 11 -14.86 6.67 -15.56
C ILE A 11 -13.96 7.73 -14.90
N ARG A 12 -13.93 7.80 -13.56
CA ARG A 12 -12.84 8.52 -12.88
C ARG A 12 -11.97 7.52 -12.14
N ALA A 13 -10.75 7.41 -12.64
CA ALA A 13 -9.62 6.72 -12.03
C ALA A 13 -9.55 7.01 -10.53
N LEU A 14 -9.14 6.00 -9.77
CA LEU A 14 -9.09 6.04 -8.31
C LEU A 14 -8.35 7.30 -7.83
N HIS A 15 -8.98 8.05 -6.93
CA HIS A 15 -8.30 9.08 -6.13
C HIS A 15 -7.64 8.47 -4.88
N HIS A 16 -7.44 7.15 -4.87
CA HIS A 16 -6.91 6.40 -3.75
C HIS A 16 -5.41 6.22 -3.89
N ASN A 17 -4.69 6.80 -2.94
CA ASN A 17 -3.26 6.68 -2.83
C ASN A 17 -2.97 6.04 -1.46
N PRO A 18 -3.00 4.70 -1.31
CA PRO A 18 -2.52 4.07 -0.10
C PRO A 18 -1.05 4.43 0.09
N LYS A 19 -0.81 5.25 1.10
CA LYS A 19 0.53 5.65 1.48
C LYS A 19 1.06 4.67 2.51
N TYR A 20 2.38 4.60 2.59
CA TYR A 20 3.07 3.77 3.57
C TYR A 20 3.81 4.62 4.61
N HIS A 21 3.96 4.04 5.79
CA HIS A 21 4.89 4.50 6.81
C HIS A 21 5.73 3.31 7.28
N PHE A 22 7.03 3.52 7.42
CA PHE A 22 7.98 2.50 7.86
C PHE A 22 8.70 2.96 9.12
N ASP A 23 8.47 2.21 10.19
CA ASP A 23 9.17 2.37 11.46
C ASP A 23 10.32 1.36 11.53
N PRO A 24 11.59 1.83 11.45
CA PRO A 24 12.74 0.93 11.43
C PRO A 24 12.90 0.20 12.77
N ILE A 25 13.06 -1.11 12.69
CA ILE A 25 13.44 -1.98 13.79
C ILE A 25 14.94 -2.14 13.74
N TYR A 26 15.62 -1.84 14.85
CA TYR A 26 17.07 -1.93 14.93
C TYR A 26 17.52 -3.09 15.80
N GLU A 27 18.67 -3.65 15.47
CA GLU A 27 19.36 -4.67 16.25
C GLU A 27 20.85 -4.33 16.33
N THR A 28 21.52 -4.84 17.36
CA THR A 28 22.96 -4.67 17.56
C THR A 28 23.64 -6.01 17.33
N SER A 29 24.64 -6.02 16.44
CA SER A 29 25.46 -7.21 16.18
C SER A 29 26.37 -7.53 17.36
N SER A 30 26.96 -8.73 17.35
CA SER A 30 27.94 -9.16 18.37
C SER A 30 29.18 -8.24 18.47
N SER A 31 29.50 -7.49 17.41
CA SER A 31 30.58 -6.50 17.40
C SER A 31 30.15 -5.11 17.88
N GLY A 32 28.92 -4.95 18.36
CA GLY A 32 28.39 -3.66 18.83
C GLY A 32 27.87 -2.73 17.72
N LYS A 33 27.94 -3.14 16.44
CA LYS A 33 27.41 -2.35 15.32
C LYS A 33 25.88 -2.45 15.26
N ARG A 34 25.20 -1.31 15.24
CA ARG A 34 23.74 -1.19 15.06
C ARG A 34 23.37 -1.26 13.58
N TYR A 35 22.32 -2.02 13.25
CA TYR A 35 21.80 -2.17 11.90
C TYR A 35 20.26 -2.24 11.89
N ILE A 36 19.65 -2.05 10.72
CA ILE A 36 18.21 -2.20 10.52
C ILE A 36 17.90 -3.68 10.35
N LYS A 37 17.13 -4.24 11.28
CA LYS A 37 16.65 -5.63 11.25
C LYS A 37 15.40 -5.78 10.38
N GLY A 38 14.61 -4.72 10.24
CA GLY A 38 13.34 -4.77 9.53
C GLY A 38 12.53 -3.49 9.74
N TYR A 39 11.26 -3.53 9.39
CA TYR A 39 10.35 -2.41 9.55
C TYR A 39 8.99 -2.88 10.03
N THR A 40 8.39 -2.11 10.94
CA THR A 40 6.94 -2.13 11.13
C THR A 40 6.32 -1.21 10.09
N THR A 41 5.35 -1.73 9.36
CA THR A 41 4.72 -1.09 8.22
C THR A 41 3.28 -0.76 8.52
N THR A 42 2.94 0.51 8.35
CA THR A 42 1.57 1.00 8.41
C THR A 42 1.14 1.42 7.01
N LEU A 43 -0.01 0.91 6.57
CA LEU A 43 -0.65 1.31 5.32
C LEU A 43 -1.85 2.21 5.62
N ARG A 44 -2.04 3.25 4.81
CA ARG A 44 -3.16 4.16 4.95
C ARG A 44 -3.71 4.57 3.60
N ALA A 45 -4.92 4.11 3.29
CA ALA A 45 -5.67 4.51 2.11
C ALA A 45 -6.64 5.65 2.44
N THR A 46 -6.84 6.55 1.48
CA THR A 46 -7.81 7.64 1.56
C THR A 46 -8.55 7.73 0.24
N ASP A 47 -9.85 8.01 0.28
CA ASP A 47 -10.62 8.43 -0.89
C ASP A 47 -11.08 9.87 -0.71
N ASN A 48 -10.92 10.70 -1.73
CA ASN A 48 -11.40 12.08 -1.68
C ASN A 48 -12.77 12.16 -2.34
N VAL A 49 -13.66 13.00 -1.81
CA VAL A 49 -14.96 13.31 -2.41
C VAL A 49 -14.76 13.80 -3.85
N PRO A 50 -15.51 13.30 -4.85
CA PRO A 50 -16.75 12.50 -4.76
C PRO A 50 -16.56 10.96 -4.80
N GLY A 51 -15.43 10.44 -4.31
CA GLY A 51 -15.14 9.01 -4.28
C GLY A 51 -16.11 8.17 -3.43
N SER A 52 -16.09 6.85 -3.65
CA SER A 52 -16.98 5.88 -2.99
C SER A 52 -16.50 5.45 -1.60
N GLY A 53 -15.31 5.87 -1.19
CA GLY A 53 -14.64 5.45 0.03
C GLY A 53 -13.85 4.17 -0.15
N VAL A 54 -12.82 3.99 0.67
CA VAL A 54 -12.01 2.76 0.72
C VAL A 54 -12.83 1.63 1.33
N LYS A 55 -12.88 0.49 0.66
CA LYS A 55 -13.47 -0.75 1.17
C LYS A 55 -12.42 -1.62 1.86
N THR A 56 -11.31 -1.92 1.18
CA THR A 56 -10.24 -2.77 1.69
C THR A 56 -8.88 -2.32 1.20
N THR A 57 -7.86 -2.46 2.03
CA THR A 57 -6.46 -2.47 1.61
C THR A 57 -5.91 -3.88 1.75
N GLN A 58 -5.15 -4.34 0.76
CA GLN A 58 -4.51 -5.65 0.75
C GLN A 58 -3.02 -5.51 0.51
N TYR A 59 -2.24 -6.43 1.08
CA TYR A 59 -0.80 -6.49 0.88
C TYR A 59 -0.32 -7.93 0.74
N ARG A 60 0.88 -8.12 0.19
CA ARG A 60 1.60 -9.38 0.21
C ARG A 60 3.10 -9.14 0.26
N ILE A 61 3.83 -10.16 0.72
CA ILE A 61 5.28 -10.13 0.86
C ILE A 61 5.87 -11.21 -0.07
N ASN A 62 6.86 -10.85 -0.88
CA ASN A 62 7.57 -11.75 -1.80
C ASN A 62 6.63 -12.60 -2.69
N GLY A 63 5.53 -12.01 -3.18
CA GLY A 63 4.58 -12.73 -4.05
C GLY A 63 3.74 -13.80 -3.35
N SER A 64 3.68 -13.81 -2.01
CA SER A 64 2.79 -14.68 -1.23
C SER A 64 1.29 -14.40 -1.46
N THR A 65 0.43 -15.08 -0.72
CA THR A 65 -1.02 -14.82 -0.74
C THR A 65 -1.33 -13.40 -0.29
N TRP A 66 -2.35 -12.78 -0.88
CA TRP A 66 -2.85 -11.48 -0.44
C TRP A 66 -3.47 -11.56 0.96
N ILE A 67 -3.11 -10.60 1.81
CA ILE A 67 -3.59 -10.47 3.18
C ILE A 67 -4.34 -9.14 3.28
N THR A 68 -5.54 -9.16 3.86
CA THR A 68 -6.27 -7.93 4.17
C THR A 68 -5.55 -7.18 5.28
N TYR A 69 -5.25 -5.91 5.03
CA TYR A 69 -4.62 -5.04 6.02
C TYR A 69 -5.65 -4.62 7.08
N THR A 70 -5.47 -5.12 8.30
CA THR A 70 -6.29 -4.75 9.48
C THR A 70 -5.48 -4.03 10.55
N THR A 71 -4.18 -4.30 10.62
CA THR A 71 -3.22 -3.75 11.58
C THR A 71 -1.85 -3.63 10.94
N PRO A 72 -0.93 -2.80 11.50
CA PRO A 72 0.45 -2.77 11.06
C PRO A 72 1.09 -4.16 11.04
N PHE A 73 2.00 -4.39 10.09
CA PHE A 73 2.70 -5.67 9.93
C PHE A 73 4.21 -5.46 9.89
N THR A 74 4.96 -6.46 10.31
CA THR A 74 6.42 -6.42 10.32
C THR A 74 7.00 -7.28 9.21
N PHE A 75 8.06 -6.79 8.59
CA PHE A 75 8.91 -7.60 7.72
C PHE A 75 10.38 -7.38 8.08
N TYR A 76 11.22 -8.37 7.79
CA TYR A 76 12.62 -8.37 8.17
C TYR A 76 13.54 -8.18 6.97
N ALA A 77 14.61 -7.41 7.17
CA ALA A 77 15.69 -7.23 6.23
C ALA A 77 16.42 -8.55 5.99
N GLY A 78 16.85 -8.79 4.74
CA GLY A 78 17.55 -10.01 4.34
C GLY A 78 16.66 -11.20 3.98
N VAL A 79 15.34 -11.14 4.28
CA VAL A 79 14.35 -12.13 3.81
C VAL A 79 13.25 -11.52 2.95
N THR A 80 13.03 -10.21 3.08
CA THR A 80 12.00 -9.48 2.33
C THR A 80 12.62 -8.74 1.17
N HIS A 81 12.20 -9.09 -0.03
CA HIS A 81 12.65 -8.49 -1.29
C HIS A 81 11.61 -7.53 -1.84
N ILE A 82 10.33 -7.93 -1.79
CA ILE A 82 9.23 -7.17 -2.38
C ILE A 82 8.05 -7.13 -1.42
N VAL A 83 7.46 -5.94 -1.25
CA VAL A 83 6.12 -5.75 -0.65
C VAL A 83 5.23 -5.10 -1.69
N GLU A 84 4.08 -5.71 -1.95
CA GLU A 84 3.06 -5.20 -2.86
C GLU A 84 1.79 -4.90 -2.10
N TYR A 85 1.10 -3.83 -2.47
CA TYR A 85 -0.17 -3.48 -1.84
C TYR A 85 -1.05 -2.62 -2.76
N PHE A 86 -2.36 -2.73 -2.55
CA PHE A 86 -3.36 -1.97 -3.29
C PHE A 86 -4.63 -1.79 -2.45
N SER A 87 -5.48 -0.86 -2.84
CA SER A 87 -6.81 -0.71 -2.25
C SER A 87 -7.95 -0.97 -3.25
N THR A 88 -9.09 -1.35 -2.70
CA THR A 88 -10.37 -1.50 -3.41
C THR A 88 -11.39 -0.57 -2.77
N ASP A 89 -12.19 0.11 -3.58
CA ASP A 89 -13.23 1.04 -3.12
C ASP A 89 -14.59 0.36 -2.95
N ASN A 90 -15.60 1.08 -2.43
CA ASN A 90 -16.94 0.54 -2.25
C ASN A 90 -17.69 0.29 -3.57
N ALA A 91 -17.26 0.93 -4.66
CA ALA A 91 -17.77 0.69 -6.02
C ALA A 91 -17.10 -0.52 -6.71
N GLY A 92 -16.09 -1.15 -6.09
CA GLY A 92 -15.38 -2.31 -6.61
C GLY A 92 -14.19 -1.97 -7.51
N ASN A 93 -13.80 -0.70 -7.61
CA ASN A 93 -12.60 -0.30 -8.35
C ASN A 93 -11.35 -0.73 -7.57
N ILE A 94 -10.40 -1.33 -8.29
CA ILE A 94 -9.09 -1.75 -7.75
C ILE A 94 -8.03 -0.74 -8.20
N GLU A 95 -7.20 -0.30 -7.26
CA GLU A 95 -6.07 0.58 -7.55
C GLU A 95 -5.16 0.02 -8.66
N ASN A 96 -4.87 0.86 -9.65
CA ASN A 96 -4.00 0.54 -10.76
C ASN A 96 -3.17 1.79 -11.14
N PRO A 97 -1.83 1.73 -11.17
CA PRO A 97 -1.00 0.56 -10.85
C PRO A 97 -1.02 0.17 -9.37
N MET A 98 -0.76 -1.10 -9.08
CA MET A 98 -0.47 -1.55 -7.72
C MET A 98 0.82 -0.88 -7.21
N ASN A 99 0.92 -0.70 -5.90
CA ASN A 99 2.13 -0.18 -5.29
C ASN A 99 3.11 -1.33 -5.08
N VAL A 100 4.38 -1.07 -5.38
CA VAL A 100 5.46 -2.04 -5.21
C VAL A 100 6.64 -1.37 -4.52
N MET A 101 7.06 -1.96 -3.40
CA MET A 101 8.30 -1.68 -2.70
C MET A 101 9.30 -2.79 -3.03
N ASP A 102 10.29 -2.51 -3.85
CA ASP A 102 11.40 -3.41 -4.17
C ASP A 102 12.61 -3.00 -3.30
N PHE A 103 12.85 -3.75 -2.23
CA PHE A 103 13.91 -3.49 -1.26
C PHE A 103 15.30 -3.82 -1.79
N ASP A 104 15.39 -4.75 -2.75
CA ASP A 104 16.66 -5.11 -3.38
C ASP A 104 17.13 -3.99 -4.31
N LYS A 105 16.20 -3.41 -5.08
CA LYS A 105 16.49 -2.31 -6.01
C LYS A 105 16.35 -0.92 -5.39
N GLY A 106 15.90 -0.83 -4.15
CA GLY A 106 15.54 0.44 -3.49
C GLY A 106 14.47 1.23 -4.27
N LYS A 107 13.61 0.53 -5.02
CA LYS A 107 12.63 1.15 -5.92
C LYS A 107 11.24 1.10 -5.32
N PHE A 108 10.65 2.26 -5.14
CA PHE A 108 9.27 2.42 -4.67
C PHE A 108 8.39 2.94 -5.80
N THR A 109 7.29 2.25 -6.07
CA THR A 109 6.30 2.65 -7.08
C THR A 109 4.94 2.86 -6.44
N GLY A 110 4.23 3.89 -6.88
CA GLY A 110 2.89 4.23 -6.41
C GLY A 110 2.84 5.47 -5.50
N ALA A 111 1.91 5.46 -4.54
CA ALA A 111 1.38 6.62 -3.80
C ALA A 111 2.33 7.30 -2.79
N GLY A 112 3.52 6.73 -2.54
CA GLY A 112 4.57 7.35 -1.72
C GLY A 112 4.33 7.25 -0.21
N LYS A 113 5.21 7.93 0.55
CA LYS A 113 5.21 7.97 2.02
C LYS A 113 4.19 9.00 2.56
N PHE A 114 3.66 8.77 3.76
CA PHE A 114 2.98 9.81 4.55
C PHE A 114 3.72 10.16 5.84
#